data_AF-A0A950HTN4-F1
#
_entry.id   AF-A0A950HTN4-F1
#
_cell.length_a   1.000
_cell.length_b   1.000
_cell.length_c   1.000
_cell.angle_alpha   90.00
_cell.angle_beta   90.00
_cell.angle_gamma   90.00
#
_symmetry.space_group_name_H-M   'P 1'
#
loop_
_entity.id
_entity.type
_entity.pdbx_description
1 polymer ?
#
loop_
_entity_poly.entity_id
_entity_poly.type
_entity_poly.pdbx_seq_one_letter_code
_entity_poly.pdbx_strand_id
1 'polypeptide(L)'
;MRHASRPRLHRPHRLFRLAVALAATLALGACANFAPAPTPVEQALSQAGIPLEHLAIVAFPLDARDAGLRLNADRPMQPASTMKLLTAVVALDRLGPNARGFTELLVDGTPHDGRVDGALVLRGGADTDLDWGALWNLLRELREQGVREIGGGLVVDRSLFRPARLDVGAPAFDEEPEFPYNTIPDALFLNAGLVDVRLDADATRLHARPDPAWPGLQVDADGAVLVDAPCANWDDVWTTPTLRDAGAAGQTLVATGPFPRGCARTQGFNSFDRARVAAAAVRTIWAELGGTLAAGDIEGAAPASAHVVARHEGRTLADVLRETLKDSDNPLARLTYLRLGAQVAAPGEDTRAAAERVERAWLAEHRIDATGLVLDNGSGLSRSERITAAQEAALLLASHDGLHGPELLGTLPVAGVDGTLAHRLKNGPATGRARLKTGTLNNAIGLAGYVPDAHGRTWIVAALLNDPQASRKGRAVLDAVADWVARQ
;
A
#
# COMPACT_ATOMS: atom_id res chain seq x y z
N MET A 1 31.01 57.04 -79.61
CA MET A 1 31.83 57.32 -78.39
C MET A 1 31.21 56.56 -77.23
N ARG A 2 32.03 55.79 -76.51
CA ARG A 2 31.64 54.85 -75.45
C ARG A 2 31.49 55.59 -74.12
N HIS A 3 30.46 55.27 -73.34
CA HIS A 3 30.58 55.32 -71.87
C HIS A 3 29.85 54.12 -71.26
N ALA A 4 30.66 53.23 -70.68
CA ALA A 4 30.24 52.08 -69.90
C ALA A 4 30.18 52.46 -68.41
N SER A 5 29.05 52.18 -67.77
CA SER A 5 28.82 52.33 -66.33
C SER A 5 29.29 51.08 -65.57
N ARG A 6 30.18 51.26 -64.58
CA ARG A 6 30.61 50.22 -63.63
C ARG A 6 29.62 50.11 -62.45
N PRO A 7 29.33 48.90 -61.91
CA PRO A 7 28.60 48.76 -60.66
C PRO A 7 29.53 48.85 -59.44
N ARG A 8 29.07 49.52 -58.37
CA ARG A 8 29.75 49.58 -57.06
C ARG A 8 29.36 48.37 -56.22
N LEU A 9 30.34 47.59 -55.77
CA LEU A 9 30.17 46.58 -54.72
C LEU A 9 30.02 47.27 -53.35
N HIS A 10 28.92 47.01 -52.65
CA HIS A 10 28.77 47.29 -51.22
C HIS A 10 29.09 46.05 -50.39
N ARG A 11 30.09 46.15 -49.52
CA ARG A 11 30.47 45.12 -48.53
C ARG A 11 29.53 45.16 -47.32
N PRO A 12 28.85 44.07 -46.94
CA PRO A 12 28.05 44.01 -45.73
C PRO A 12 28.90 43.44 -44.58
N HIS A 13 29.66 44.29 -43.87
CA HIS A 13 30.46 43.83 -42.72
C HIS A 13 30.12 44.47 -41.38
N ARG A 14 29.10 45.35 -41.31
CA ARG A 14 28.72 46.01 -40.04
C ARG A 14 27.43 45.49 -39.39
N LEU A 15 26.50 44.91 -40.15
CA LEU A 15 25.25 44.34 -39.59
C LEU A 15 25.43 42.94 -38.97
N PHE A 16 26.45 42.18 -39.39
CA PHE A 16 26.71 40.84 -38.86
C PHE A 16 27.36 40.84 -37.47
N ARG A 17 28.05 41.92 -37.08
CA ARG A 17 28.72 42.01 -35.77
C ARG A 17 27.79 42.40 -34.62
N LEU A 18 26.68 43.10 -34.89
CA LEU A 18 25.68 43.40 -33.86
C LEU A 18 24.75 42.22 -33.57
N ALA A 19 24.43 41.40 -34.57
CA ALA A 19 23.58 40.21 -34.40
C ALA A 19 24.28 39.11 -33.59
N VAL A 20 25.61 38.94 -33.74
CA VAL A 20 26.38 37.97 -32.96
C VAL A 20 26.58 38.42 -31.49
N ALA A 21 26.66 39.74 -31.24
CA ALA A 21 26.76 40.25 -29.87
C ALA A 21 25.45 40.12 -29.08
N LEU A 22 24.28 40.28 -29.74
CA LEU A 22 22.98 40.12 -29.09
C LEU A 22 22.61 38.63 -28.86
N ALA A 23 23.04 37.74 -29.75
CA ALA A 23 22.89 36.29 -29.58
C ALA A 23 23.80 35.72 -28.47
N ALA A 24 24.98 36.31 -28.25
CA ALA A 24 25.88 35.91 -27.16
C ALA A 24 25.36 36.35 -25.78
N THR A 25 24.62 37.46 -25.67
CA THR A 25 23.99 37.88 -24.41
C THR A 25 22.71 37.10 -24.07
N LEU A 26 22.02 36.52 -25.06
CA LEU A 26 20.87 35.63 -24.83
C LEU A 26 21.27 34.18 -24.55
N ALA A 27 22.50 33.78 -24.89
CA ALA A 27 23.03 32.44 -24.60
C ALA A 27 23.63 32.29 -23.19
N LEU A 28 23.84 33.39 -22.46
CA LEU A 28 24.36 33.39 -21.08
C LEU A 28 23.25 33.40 -20.00
N GLY A 29 21.97 33.45 -20.40
CA GLY A 29 20.81 33.50 -19.50
C GLY A 29 20.14 32.15 -19.20
N ALA A 30 20.70 31.03 -19.68
CA ALA A 30 20.10 29.70 -19.54
C ALA A 30 21.04 28.68 -18.89
N CYS A 31 21.97 29.12 -18.03
CA CYS A 31 22.44 28.24 -16.97
C CYS A 31 21.27 28.10 -16.00
N ALA A 32 20.44 27.07 -16.20
CA ALA A 32 19.54 26.59 -15.17
C ALA A 32 20.37 26.48 -13.88
N ASN A 33 20.00 27.25 -12.86
CA ASN A 33 20.61 27.21 -11.54
C ASN A 33 20.29 25.82 -10.95
N PHE A 34 21.09 24.82 -11.29
CA PHE A 34 21.09 23.57 -10.55
C PHE A 34 21.69 23.91 -9.19
N ALA A 35 20.84 23.99 -8.17
CA ALA A 35 21.32 23.98 -6.80
C ALA A 35 22.13 22.68 -6.63
N PRO A 36 23.43 22.74 -6.28
CA PRO A 36 24.21 21.55 -6.05
C PRO A 36 23.60 20.76 -4.89
N ALA A 37 23.73 19.44 -4.92
CA ALA A 37 23.30 18.65 -3.78
C ALA A 37 24.19 18.97 -2.56
N PRO A 38 23.68 18.85 -1.33
CA PRO A 38 24.50 19.01 -0.14
C PRO A 38 25.71 18.06 -0.17
N THR A 39 26.89 18.52 0.27
CA THR A 39 28.13 17.73 0.24
C THR A 39 27.99 16.31 0.84
N PRO A 40 27.30 16.09 1.99
CA PRO A 40 27.11 14.73 2.50
C PRO A 40 26.31 13.83 1.55
N VAL A 41 25.35 14.40 0.82
CA VAL A 41 24.51 13.69 -0.16
C VAL A 41 25.33 13.35 -1.41
N GLU A 42 26.14 14.29 -1.91
CA GLU A 42 27.05 14.05 -3.03
C GLU A 42 28.08 12.95 -2.71
N GLN A 43 28.64 12.96 -1.50
CA GLN A 43 29.55 11.93 -1.02
C GLN A 43 28.86 10.55 -0.96
N ALA A 44 27.63 10.49 -0.45
CA ALA A 44 26.87 9.24 -0.39
C ALA A 44 26.53 8.71 -1.79
N LEU A 45 26.15 9.58 -2.73
CA LEU A 45 25.92 9.22 -4.14
C LEU A 45 27.19 8.64 -4.78
N SER A 46 28.32 9.32 -4.59
CA SER A 46 29.62 8.87 -5.11
C SER A 46 30.03 7.50 -4.55
N GLN A 47 29.87 7.28 -3.24
CA GLN A 47 30.15 5.98 -2.60
C GLN A 47 29.21 4.87 -3.09
N ALA A 48 27.94 5.20 -3.33
CA ALA A 48 26.97 4.26 -3.88
C ALA A 48 27.21 3.96 -5.37
N GLY A 49 27.94 4.84 -6.08
CA GLY A 49 28.09 4.78 -7.53
C GLY A 49 26.78 5.11 -8.26
N ILE A 50 25.95 5.98 -7.66
CA ILE A 50 24.64 6.36 -8.19
C ILE A 50 24.73 7.80 -8.74
N PRO A 51 24.31 8.05 -9.99
CA PRO A 51 24.32 9.40 -10.57
C PRO A 51 23.35 10.36 -9.88
N LEU A 52 23.68 11.66 -9.85
CA LEU A 52 22.85 12.69 -9.22
C LEU A 52 21.47 12.82 -9.86
N GLU A 53 21.38 12.62 -11.18
CA GLU A 53 20.13 12.69 -11.94
C GLU A 53 19.11 11.63 -11.50
N HIS A 54 19.55 10.56 -10.83
CA HIS A 54 18.67 9.50 -10.31
C HIS A 54 18.02 9.86 -8.96
N LEU A 55 18.36 11.02 -8.39
CA LEU A 55 17.85 11.51 -7.12
C LEU A 55 17.00 12.77 -7.33
N ALA A 56 15.80 12.80 -6.75
CA ALA A 56 15.01 14.00 -6.57
C ALA A 56 14.87 14.32 -5.08
N ILE A 57 14.98 15.60 -4.72
CA ILE A 57 14.83 16.10 -3.35
C ILE A 57 14.01 17.39 -3.36
N VAL A 58 13.09 17.48 -2.43
CA VAL A 58 12.52 18.74 -1.94
C VAL A 58 12.67 18.77 -0.43
N ALA A 59 13.30 19.81 0.10
CA ALA A 59 13.39 20.03 1.55
C ALA A 59 13.34 21.51 1.90
N PHE A 60 12.42 21.93 2.75
CA PHE A 60 12.29 23.32 3.19
C PHE A 60 11.74 23.41 4.63
N PRO A 61 12.12 24.44 5.40
CA PRO A 61 11.50 24.71 6.69
C PRO A 61 10.07 25.23 6.50
N LEU A 62 9.14 24.83 7.38
CA LEU A 62 7.72 25.18 7.26
C LEU A 62 7.45 26.70 7.24
N ASP A 63 8.30 27.47 7.92
CA ASP A 63 8.23 28.93 8.03
C ASP A 63 8.98 29.69 6.90
N ALA A 64 9.75 28.99 6.06
CA ALA A 64 10.43 29.59 4.90
C ALA A 64 10.44 28.64 3.68
N ARG A 65 9.26 28.45 3.10
CA ARG A 65 8.96 27.51 2.01
C ARG A 65 9.79 27.74 0.73
N ASP A 66 10.21 28.98 0.47
CA ASP A 66 11.01 29.36 -0.69
C ASP A 66 12.53 29.21 -0.47
N ALA A 67 12.97 28.99 0.77
CA ALA A 67 14.39 28.95 1.14
C ALA A 67 14.96 27.52 1.19
N GLY A 68 14.32 26.56 0.50
CA GLY A 68 14.65 25.14 0.55
C GLY A 68 15.54 24.61 -0.56
N LEU A 69 15.99 23.37 -0.38
CA LEU A 69 16.63 22.56 -1.42
C LEU A 69 15.56 22.02 -2.38
N ARG A 70 15.79 22.23 -3.68
CA ARG A 70 15.03 21.62 -4.77
C ARG A 70 16.01 21.03 -5.79
N LEU A 71 16.00 19.72 -5.93
CA LEU A 71 16.82 18.96 -6.88
C LEU A 71 15.91 18.02 -7.65
N ASN A 72 15.87 18.14 -8.99
CA ASN A 72 15.02 17.31 -9.86
C ASN A 72 13.55 17.20 -9.38
N ALA A 73 13.07 18.25 -8.71
CA ALA A 73 11.87 18.20 -7.85
C ALA A 73 10.61 17.77 -8.60
N ASP A 74 10.49 18.18 -9.87
CA ASP A 74 9.32 17.95 -10.72
C ASP A 74 9.45 16.72 -11.63
N ARG A 75 10.49 15.89 -11.44
CA ARG A 75 10.67 14.65 -12.19
C ARG A 75 9.73 13.57 -11.65
N PRO A 76 8.84 12.98 -12.47
CA PRO A 76 8.02 11.86 -12.02
C PRO A 76 8.89 10.61 -11.83
N MET A 77 8.84 10.04 -10.64
CA MET A 77 9.70 8.93 -10.18
C MET A 77 8.86 7.84 -9.54
N GLN A 78 9.36 6.59 -9.50
CA GLN A 78 8.63 5.54 -8.75
C GLN A 78 8.75 5.84 -7.26
N PRO A 79 7.65 6.02 -6.53
CA PRO A 79 7.69 6.35 -5.11
C PRO A 79 8.08 5.17 -4.22
N ALA A 80 7.77 3.94 -4.66
CA ALA A 80 7.57 2.84 -3.73
C ALA A 80 6.56 3.27 -2.64
N SER A 81 6.67 2.73 -1.42
CA SER A 81 5.69 2.99 -0.36
C SER A 81 5.58 4.44 0.17
N THR A 82 6.32 5.42 -0.37
CA THR A 82 5.99 6.84 -0.06
C THR A 82 4.66 7.26 -0.68
N MET A 83 4.16 6.56 -1.71
CA MET A 83 2.81 6.76 -2.27
C MET A 83 1.69 6.63 -1.22
N LYS A 84 1.89 5.79 -0.19
CA LYS A 84 0.93 5.64 0.92
C LYS A 84 0.62 6.97 1.61
N LEU A 85 1.52 7.95 1.54
CA LEU A 85 1.27 9.29 2.09
C LEU A 85 0.07 9.94 1.39
N LEU A 86 -0.05 9.82 0.06
CA LEU A 86 -1.16 10.41 -0.67
C LEU A 86 -2.48 9.79 -0.22
N THR A 87 -2.56 8.47 -0.24
CA THR A 87 -3.74 7.74 0.22
C THR A 87 -4.05 8.03 1.69
N ALA A 88 -3.06 8.08 2.58
CA ALA A 88 -3.27 8.35 4.00
C ALA A 88 -3.80 9.78 4.25
N VAL A 89 -3.20 10.79 3.62
CA VAL A 89 -3.62 12.19 3.76
C VAL A 89 -5.04 12.38 3.23
N VAL A 90 -5.32 11.89 2.02
CA VAL A 90 -6.65 12.02 1.41
C VAL A 90 -7.68 11.24 2.23
N ALA A 91 -7.36 10.06 2.74
CA ALA A 91 -8.25 9.29 3.61
C ALA A 91 -8.55 10.01 4.92
N LEU A 92 -7.54 10.57 5.59
CA LEU A 92 -7.74 11.33 6.81
C LEU A 92 -8.65 12.56 6.59
N ASP A 93 -8.47 13.26 5.47
CA ASP A 93 -9.26 14.44 5.14
C ASP A 93 -10.71 14.11 4.74
N ARG A 94 -10.91 13.08 3.91
CA ARG A 94 -12.23 12.73 3.34
C ARG A 94 -13.06 11.82 4.23
N LEU A 95 -12.44 10.81 4.85
CA LEU A 95 -13.12 9.85 5.72
C LEU A 95 -13.19 10.36 7.16
N GLY A 96 -12.15 11.08 7.60
CA GLY A 96 -11.96 11.48 8.98
C GLY A 96 -11.20 10.42 9.80
N PRO A 97 -10.42 10.83 10.83
CA PRO A 97 -9.56 9.93 11.58
C PRO A 97 -10.32 8.86 12.37
N ASN A 98 -11.59 9.10 12.70
CA ASN A 98 -12.46 8.18 13.44
C ASN A 98 -13.28 7.25 12.52
N ALA A 99 -13.11 7.31 11.20
CA ALA A 99 -13.83 6.43 10.29
C ALA A 99 -13.48 4.96 10.56
N ARG A 100 -14.48 4.09 10.61
CA ARG A 100 -14.32 2.66 10.88
C ARG A 100 -14.82 1.84 9.69
N GLY A 101 -14.14 0.73 9.41
CA GLY A 101 -14.71 -0.35 8.62
C GLY A 101 -15.70 -1.14 9.48
N PHE A 102 -16.50 -1.98 8.86
CA PHE A 102 -17.46 -2.80 9.59
C PHE A 102 -17.72 -4.14 8.91
N THR A 103 -18.23 -5.09 9.66
CA THR A 103 -18.79 -6.33 9.15
C THR A 103 -20.18 -6.51 9.70
N GLU A 104 -21.16 -6.77 8.83
CA GLU A 104 -22.54 -7.01 9.23
C GLU A 104 -22.91 -8.48 9.01
N LEU A 105 -23.58 -9.04 10.00
CA LEU A 105 -24.33 -10.27 9.85
C LEU A 105 -25.80 -9.90 9.65
N LEU A 106 -26.40 -10.37 8.55
CA LEU A 106 -27.81 -10.16 8.25
C LEU A 106 -28.54 -11.49 8.13
N VAL A 107 -29.85 -11.47 8.38
CA VAL A 107 -30.74 -12.58 8.07
C VAL A 107 -31.81 -12.15 7.10
N ASP A 108 -32.09 -13.00 6.12
CA ASP A 108 -33.19 -12.81 5.18
C ASP A 108 -34.48 -13.44 5.73
N GLY A 109 -35.45 -12.59 6.08
CA GLY A 109 -36.70 -12.99 6.72
C GLY A 109 -36.65 -12.98 8.25
N THR A 110 -37.81 -13.17 8.88
CA THR A 110 -37.96 -13.08 10.34
C THR A 110 -37.78 -14.45 11.00
N PRO A 111 -37.01 -14.56 12.10
CA PRO A 111 -36.92 -15.80 12.86
C PRO A 111 -38.28 -16.26 13.41
N HIS A 112 -38.60 -17.54 13.27
CA HIS A 112 -39.76 -18.20 13.89
C HIS A 112 -39.34 -19.55 14.48
N ASP A 113 -39.70 -19.83 15.73
CA ASP A 113 -39.33 -21.05 16.46
C ASP A 113 -37.83 -21.41 16.43
N GLY A 114 -36.97 -20.40 16.36
CA GLY A 114 -35.52 -20.55 16.25
C GLY A 114 -35.02 -20.89 14.84
N ARG A 115 -35.84 -20.71 13.81
CA ARG A 115 -35.49 -20.93 12.41
C ARG A 115 -35.63 -19.64 11.60
N VAL A 116 -34.69 -19.41 10.70
CA VAL A 116 -34.76 -18.42 9.62
C VAL A 116 -34.87 -19.18 8.30
N ASP A 117 -35.92 -18.93 7.51
CA ASP A 117 -36.09 -19.65 6.23
C ASP A 117 -35.19 -19.12 5.12
N GLY A 118 -34.87 -17.83 5.12
CA GLY A 118 -33.94 -17.23 4.17
C GLY A 118 -32.47 -17.45 4.53
N ALA A 119 -31.60 -16.75 3.80
CA ALA A 119 -30.15 -16.88 3.92
C ALA A 119 -29.58 -16.11 5.12
N LEU A 120 -28.45 -16.60 5.62
CA LEU A 120 -27.50 -15.81 6.39
C LEU A 120 -26.67 -14.99 5.42
N VAL A 121 -26.48 -13.69 5.68
CA VAL A 121 -25.61 -12.84 4.87
C VAL A 121 -24.45 -12.35 5.73
N LEU A 122 -23.23 -12.57 5.24
CA LEU A 122 -22.02 -11.95 5.79
C LEU A 122 -21.61 -10.82 4.85
N ARG A 123 -21.87 -9.57 5.26
CA ARG A 123 -21.58 -8.38 4.46
C ARG A 123 -20.30 -7.69 4.93
N GLY A 124 -19.35 -7.55 4.01
CA GLY A 124 -18.10 -6.86 4.22
C GLY A 124 -18.21 -5.35 3.99
N GLY A 125 -17.76 -4.58 4.99
CA GLY A 125 -17.68 -3.12 4.99
C GLY A 125 -16.23 -2.61 5.12
N ALA A 126 -15.25 -3.36 4.61
CA ALA A 126 -13.82 -3.09 4.70
C ALA A 126 -13.30 -2.99 6.16
N ASP A 127 -13.76 -3.90 7.00
CA ASP A 127 -13.35 -4.06 8.39
C ASP A 127 -11.94 -4.63 8.51
N THR A 128 -11.01 -3.88 9.08
CA THR A 128 -9.62 -4.33 9.25
C THR A 128 -9.44 -5.34 10.37
N ASP A 129 -10.43 -5.47 11.25
CA ASP A 129 -10.31 -6.22 12.50
C ASP A 129 -11.29 -7.40 12.53
N LEU A 130 -11.82 -7.79 11.36
CA LEU A 130 -12.60 -9.02 11.21
C LEU A 130 -11.65 -10.23 11.23
N ASP A 131 -11.28 -10.70 12.41
CA ASP A 131 -10.58 -11.97 12.60
C ASP A 131 -11.54 -13.14 12.90
N TRP A 132 -10.99 -14.33 13.18
CA TRP A 132 -11.80 -15.50 13.53
C TRP A 132 -12.63 -15.30 14.81
N GLY A 133 -12.11 -14.54 15.79
CA GLY A 133 -12.79 -14.23 17.04
C GLY A 133 -13.94 -13.24 16.84
N ALA A 134 -13.74 -12.21 16.02
CA ALA A 134 -14.79 -11.28 15.62
C ALA A 134 -15.92 -12.00 14.86
N LEU A 135 -15.57 -12.91 13.94
CA LEU A 135 -16.56 -13.75 13.25
C LEU A 135 -17.33 -14.65 14.22
N TRP A 136 -16.64 -15.27 15.19
CA TRP A 136 -17.28 -16.07 16.23
C TRP A 136 -18.24 -15.24 17.07
N ASN A 137 -17.88 -14.01 17.45
CA ASN A 137 -18.76 -13.12 18.20
C ASN A 137 -20.02 -12.75 17.41
N LEU A 138 -19.90 -12.40 16.13
CA LEU A 138 -21.05 -12.13 15.25
C LEU A 138 -22.03 -13.32 15.22
N LEU A 139 -21.51 -14.53 15.03
CA LEU A 139 -22.33 -15.75 14.99
C LEU A 139 -22.92 -16.11 16.36
N ARG A 140 -22.18 -15.85 17.46
CA ARG A 140 -22.69 -16.03 18.82
C ARG A 140 -23.86 -15.09 19.10
N GLU A 141 -23.78 -13.82 18.71
CA GLU A 141 -24.89 -12.86 18.88
C GLU A 141 -26.17 -13.36 18.19
N LEU A 142 -26.05 -13.92 16.98
CA LEU A 142 -27.18 -14.54 16.30
C LEU A 142 -27.77 -15.74 17.08
N ARG A 143 -26.93 -16.58 17.70
CA ARG A 143 -27.40 -17.67 18.56
C ARG A 143 -28.13 -17.16 19.80
N GLU A 144 -27.64 -16.10 20.43
CA GLU A 144 -28.20 -15.49 21.63
C GLU A 144 -29.58 -14.86 21.37
N GLN A 145 -29.84 -14.47 20.12
CA GLN A 145 -31.17 -14.06 19.65
C GLN A 145 -32.14 -15.24 19.41
N GLY A 146 -31.70 -16.48 19.67
CA GLY A 146 -32.54 -17.68 19.61
C GLY A 146 -32.54 -18.42 18.27
N VAL A 147 -31.83 -17.92 17.26
CA VAL A 147 -31.71 -18.59 15.95
C VAL A 147 -30.83 -19.83 16.08
N ARG A 148 -31.33 -20.97 15.61
CA ARG A 148 -30.69 -22.30 15.62
C ARG A 148 -30.55 -22.86 14.21
N GLU A 149 -31.51 -22.58 13.32
CA GLU A 149 -31.51 -23.12 11.97
C GLU A 149 -31.61 -22.01 10.93
N ILE A 150 -30.85 -22.16 9.84
CA ILE A 150 -30.86 -21.24 8.70
C ILE A 150 -31.11 -22.03 7.42
N GLY A 151 -32.24 -21.76 6.78
CA GLY A 151 -32.78 -22.53 5.65
C GLY A 151 -32.25 -22.12 4.28
N GLY A 152 -31.79 -20.88 4.10
CA GLY A 152 -31.43 -20.32 2.79
C GLY A 152 -29.95 -20.35 2.43
N GLY A 153 -29.10 -20.97 3.25
CA GLY A 153 -27.65 -21.00 3.02
C GLY A 153 -26.93 -19.70 3.38
N LEU A 154 -25.73 -19.51 2.83
CA LEU A 154 -24.88 -18.34 3.09
C LEU A 154 -24.77 -17.46 1.84
N VAL A 155 -24.93 -16.15 2.03
CA VAL A 155 -24.56 -15.12 1.05
C VAL A 155 -23.34 -14.38 1.55
N VAL A 156 -22.28 -14.34 0.74
CA VAL A 156 -21.09 -13.53 0.99
C VAL A 156 -21.21 -12.24 0.18
N ASP A 157 -21.46 -11.12 0.87
CA ASP A 157 -21.67 -9.81 0.26
C ASP A 157 -20.40 -8.96 0.33
N ARG A 158 -19.67 -8.93 -0.79
CA ARG A 158 -18.46 -8.12 -1.02
C ARG A 158 -18.72 -6.90 -1.90
N SER A 159 -20.00 -6.53 -2.09
CA SER A 159 -20.40 -5.60 -3.14
C SER A 159 -20.04 -4.13 -2.87
N LEU A 160 -19.47 -3.81 -1.70
CA LEU A 160 -18.88 -2.50 -1.40
C LEU A 160 -17.80 -2.12 -2.43
N PHE A 161 -17.04 -3.10 -2.90
CA PHE A 161 -16.03 -2.90 -3.95
C PHE A 161 -16.49 -3.46 -5.28
N ARG A 162 -16.02 -2.82 -6.36
CA ARG A 162 -16.30 -3.16 -7.75
C ARG A 162 -14.98 -3.22 -8.53
N PRO A 163 -14.66 -4.36 -9.18
CA PRO A 163 -15.32 -5.65 -9.03
C PRO A 163 -15.28 -6.18 -7.58
N ALA A 164 -16.24 -7.02 -7.19
CA ALA A 164 -16.31 -7.57 -5.83
C ALA A 164 -15.16 -8.56 -5.53
N ARG A 165 -14.61 -9.18 -6.58
CA ARG A 165 -13.47 -10.10 -6.55
C ARG A 165 -12.30 -9.51 -7.34
N LEU A 166 -11.60 -8.55 -6.72
CA LEU A 166 -10.41 -7.91 -7.29
C LEU A 166 -9.24 -8.87 -7.50
N ASP A 167 -9.28 -10.03 -6.84
CA ASP A 167 -8.28 -11.09 -6.90
C ASP A 167 -8.42 -12.00 -8.13
N VAL A 168 -9.64 -12.18 -8.64
CA VAL A 168 -9.89 -13.09 -9.76
C VAL A 168 -9.30 -12.52 -11.05
N GLY A 169 -8.33 -13.24 -11.62
CA GLY A 169 -7.63 -12.83 -12.84
C GLY A 169 -6.60 -11.74 -12.63
N ALA A 170 -6.32 -11.33 -11.40
CA ALA A 170 -5.22 -10.44 -11.09
C ALA A 170 -3.88 -11.14 -11.35
N PRO A 171 -2.95 -10.53 -12.11
CA PRO A 171 -1.62 -11.09 -12.25
C PRO A 171 -0.86 -10.99 -10.91
N ALA A 172 0.10 -11.90 -10.72
CA ALA A 172 1.05 -11.78 -9.62
C ALA A 172 1.83 -10.46 -9.75
N PHE A 173 1.98 -9.74 -8.63
CA PHE A 173 2.74 -8.48 -8.59
C PHE A 173 4.25 -8.72 -8.68
N ASP A 174 4.72 -9.80 -8.08
CA ASP A 174 6.10 -10.24 -8.06
C ASP A 174 6.16 -11.77 -7.95
N GLU A 175 7.35 -12.29 -7.65
CA GLU A 175 7.67 -13.70 -7.60
C GLU A 175 7.11 -14.42 -6.36
N GLU A 176 6.54 -13.72 -5.39
CA GLU A 176 6.03 -14.28 -4.12
C GLU A 176 4.58 -13.80 -3.82
N PRO A 177 3.63 -14.05 -4.73
CA PRO A 177 2.27 -13.52 -4.62
C PRO A 177 1.49 -14.06 -3.41
N GLU A 178 1.92 -15.17 -2.82
CA GLU A 178 1.25 -15.86 -1.72
C GLU A 178 1.39 -15.17 -0.36
N PHE A 179 2.41 -14.32 -0.20
CA PHE A 179 2.76 -13.74 1.09
C PHE A 179 1.87 -12.54 1.47
N PRO A 180 1.77 -12.22 2.77
CA PRO A 180 0.83 -11.22 3.28
C PRO A 180 0.87 -9.86 2.58
N TYR A 181 2.07 -9.38 2.24
CA TYR A 181 2.25 -8.06 1.63
C TYR A 181 1.64 -7.94 0.22
N ASN A 182 1.33 -9.06 -0.44
CA ASN A 182 0.69 -9.11 -1.75
C ASN A 182 -0.83 -9.25 -1.68
N THR A 183 -1.40 -9.40 -0.48
CA THR A 183 -2.83 -9.65 -0.30
C THR A 183 -3.67 -8.55 -0.95
N ILE A 184 -4.58 -8.99 -1.83
CA ILE A 184 -5.46 -8.11 -2.60
C ILE A 184 -6.62 -7.61 -1.72
N PRO A 185 -7.01 -6.32 -1.83
CA PRO A 185 -8.24 -5.75 -1.30
C PRO A 185 -9.44 -6.70 -1.19
N ASP A 186 -10.14 -6.77 -0.06
CA ASP A 186 -11.49 -7.36 -0.02
C ASP A 186 -12.41 -6.50 0.85
N ALA A 187 -13.67 -6.35 0.46
CA ALA A 187 -14.66 -5.71 1.30
C ALA A 187 -14.95 -6.56 2.54
N LEU A 188 -14.92 -7.89 2.39
CA LEU A 188 -14.89 -8.84 3.50
C LEU A 188 -13.44 -9.22 3.78
N PHE A 189 -12.72 -8.34 4.49
CA PHE A 189 -11.30 -8.48 4.81
C PHE A 189 -11.05 -9.45 5.99
N LEU A 190 -11.69 -10.63 5.90
CA LEU A 190 -11.67 -11.68 6.92
C LEU A 190 -10.25 -12.22 7.12
N ASN A 191 -9.75 -12.12 8.36
CA ASN A 191 -8.40 -12.50 8.79
C ASN A 191 -7.32 -11.93 7.87
N ALA A 192 -7.48 -10.66 7.47
CA ALA A 192 -6.63 -9.97 6.49
C ALA A 192 -6.52 -10.67 5.12
N GLY A 193 -7.44 -11.58 4.78
CA GLY A 193 -7.38 -12.40 3.57
C GLY A 193 -6.40 -13.56 3.63
N LEU A 194 -5.97 -13.96 4.84
CA LEU A 194 -4.96 -14.98 5.07
C LEU A 194 -5.55 -16.22 5.75
N VAL A 195 -4.99 -17.38 5.38
CA VAL A 195 -5.12 -18.62 6.14
C VAL A 195 -3.74 -18.98 6.66
N ASP A 196 -3.60 -19.06 7.98
CA ASP A 196 -2.37 -19.54 8.59
C ASP A 196 -2.21 -21.04 8.29
N VAL A 197 -1.00 -21.42 7.90
CA VAL A 197 -0.60 -22.80 7.68
C VAL A 197 0.55 -23.12 8.62
N ARG A 198 0.38 -24.15 9.43
CA ARG A 198 1.46 -24.72 10.22
C ARG A 198 2.28 -25.64 9.33
N LEU A 199 3.57 -25.34 9.23
CA LEU A 199 4.61 -26.08 8.53
C LEU A 199 5.54 -26.71 9.58
N ASP A 200 5.59 -28.03 9.64
CA ASP A 200 6.38 -28.78 10.63
C ASP A 200 7.17 -29.88 9.92
N ALA A 201 8.47 -29.65 9.71
CA ALA A 201 9.35 -30.61 9.08
C ALA A 201 10.08 -31.46 10.13
N ASP A 202 9.89 -32.78 10.03
CA ASP A 202 10.67 -33.74 10.80
C ASP A 202 11.96 -34.15 10.04
N ALA A 203 12.53 -35.31 10.35
CA ALA A 203 13.74 -35.79 9.70
C ALA A 203 13.52 -36.25 8.25
N THR A 204 12.29 -36.57 7.84
CA THR A 204 12.01 -37.23 6.55
C THR A 204 10.89 -36.56 5.75
N ARG A 205 9.98 -35.80 6.37
CA ARG A 205 8.85 -35.17 5.68
C ARG A 205 8.45 -33.82 6.26
N LEU A 206 7.78 -33.01 5.45
CA LEU A 206 7.06 -31.81 5.87
C LEU A 206 5.60 -32.18 6.14
N HIS A 207 5.12 -31.87 7.35
CA HIS A 207 3.70 -31.88 7.68
C HIS A 207 3.17 -30.46 7.54
N ALA A 208 2.09 -30.29 6.78
CA ALA A 208 1.48 -28.99 6.58
C ALA A 208 -0.03 -29.08 6.78
N ARG A 209 -0.62 -28.09 7.47
CA ARG A 209 -2.07 -28.01 7.64
C ARG A 209 -2.53 -26.57 7.86
N PRO A 210 -3.75 -26.20 7.45
CA PRO A 210 -4.36 -24.96 7.89
C PRO A 210 -4.50 -24.90 9.42
N ASP A 211 -4.45 -23.69 9.96
CA ASP A 211 -4.66 -23.39 11.37
C ASP A 211 -5.56 -22.14 11.50
N PRO A 212 -6.83 -22.26 11.96
CA PRO A 212 -7.53 -23.49 12.34
C PRO A 212 -7.73 -24.48 11.18
N ALA A 213 -8.04 -25.73 11.52
CA ALA A 213 -8.34 -26.77 10.54
C ALA A 213 -9.77 -26.60 9.99
N TRP A 214 -9.89 -25.91 8.86
CA TRP A 214 -11.18 -25.68 8.20
C TRP A 214 -11.58 -26.89 7.32
N PRO A 215 -12.79 -27.45 7.48
CA PRO A 215 -13.29 -28.51 6.60
C PRO A 215 -13.24 -28.08 5.13
N GLY A 216 -12.68 -28.95 4.28
CA GLY A 216 -12.52 -28.68 2.85
C GLY A 216 -11.32 -27.80 2.49
N LEU A 217 -10.51 -27.33 3.46
CA LEU A 217 -9.21 -26.71 3.19
C LEU A 217 -8.09 -27.66 3.63
N GLN A 218 -7.16 -27.94 2.73
CA GLN A 218 -6.07 -28.87 2.95
C GLN A 218 -4.75 -28.31 2.43
N VAL A 219 -3.64 -28.82 2.97
CA VAL A 219 -2.31 -28.60 2.42
C VAL A 219 -1.68 -29.96 2.14
N ASP A 220 -1.22 -30.15 0.91
CA ASP A 220 -0.44 -31.31 0.48
C ASP A 220 1.03 -30.88 0.37
N ALA A 221 1.88 -31.50 1.18
CA ALA A 221 3.31 -31.24 1.24
C ALA A 221 4.14 -32.49 0.92
N ASP A 222 3.54 -33.52 0.33
CA ASP A 222 4.25 -34.78 0.02
C ASP A 222 5.33 -34.57 -1.07
N GLY A 223 5.19 -33.52 -1.88
CA GLY A 223 6.18 -33.10 -2.89
C GLY A 223 7.27 -32.17 -2.35
N ALA A 224 7.31 -31.88 -1.05
CA ALA A 224 8.34 -31.03 -0.45
C ALA A 224 9.68 -31.78 -0.32
N VAL A 225 10.79 -31.07 -0.50
CA VAL A 225 12.15 -31.59 -0.40
C VAL A 225 12.84 -30.96 0.80
N LEU A 226 13.19 -31.77 1.79
CA LEU A 226 13.86 -31.26 2.99
C LEU A 226 15.34 -30.96 2.72
N VAL A 227 15.75 -29.72 2.95
CA VAL A 227 17.10 -29.20 2.71
C VAL A 227 17.79 -28.76 4.01
N ASP A 228 19.11 -28.67 3.97
CA ASP A 228 19.92 -28.13 5.06
C ASP A 228 20.04 -26.60 4.89
N ALA A 229 19.13 -25.86 5.54
CA ALA A 229 19.12 -24.41 5.58
C ALA A 229 18.70 -23.92 6.98
N PRO A 230 19.06 -22.70 7.40
CA PRO A 230 18.54 -22.14 8.64
C PRO A 230 17.02 -21.97 8.58
N CYS A 231 16.29 -22.44 9.59
CA CYS A 231 14.84 -22.28 9.68
C CYS A 231 14.39 -20.80 9.73
N ALA A 232 15.28 -19.88 10.10
CA ALA A 232 15.04 -18.43 10.05
C ALA A 232 14.92 -17.89 8.61
N ASN A 233 15.44 -18.64 7.63
CA ASN A 233 15.54 -18.28 6.21
C ASN A 233 14.82 -19.34 5.36
N TRP A 234 13.70 -19.85 5.86
CA TRP A 234 12.96 -20.92 5.18
C TRP A 234 12.31 -20.42 3.88
N ASP A 235 11.93 -19.14 3.87
CA ASP A 235 11.33 -18.39 2.77
C ASP A 235 12.32 -18.12 1.63
N ASP A 236 13.62 -17.93 1.93
CA ASP A 236 14.68 -17.77 0.91
C ASP A 236 14.75 -18.94 -0.08
N VAL A 237 14.29 -20.13 0.32
CA VAL A 237 14.30 -21.36 -0.49
C VAL A 237 12.90 -21.87 -0.82
N TRP A 238 11.86 -21.20 -0.33
CA TRP A 238 10.48 -21.61 -0.52
C TRP A 238 10.07 -21.50 -2.00
N THR A 239 9.09 -22.31 -2.39
CA THR A 239 8.48 -22.24 -3.72
C THR A 239 7.00 -21.97 -3.58
N THR A 240 6.50 -20.99 -4.33
CA THR A 240 5.09 -20.62 -4.32
C THR A 240 4.19 -21.84 -4.52
N PRO A 241 3.30 -22.13 -3.56
CA PRO A 241 2.42 -23.28 -3.65
C PRO A 241 1.36 -23.07 -4.72
N THR A 242 0.84 -24.17 -5.26
CA THR A 242 -0.24 -24.13 -6.26
C THR A 242 -1.56 -24.53 -5.65
N LEU A 243 -2.65 -23.86 -6.02
CA LEU A 243 -3.98 -24.21 -5.55
C LEU A 243 -4.64 -25.22 -6.50
N ARG A 244 -5.04 -26.37 -5.97
CA ARG A 244 -5.89 -27.34 -6.67
C ARG A 244 -7.30 -27.27 -6.10
N ASP A 245 -8.25 -26.82 -6.92
CA ASP A 245 -9.68 -26.81 -6.58
C ASP A 245 -10.35 -28.12 -7.05
N ALA A 246 -10.97 -28.84 -6.12
CA ALA A 246 -11.71 -30.08 -6.38
C ALA A 246 -13.23 -29.88 -6.28
N GLY A 247 -13.71 -28.63 -6.38
CA GLY A 247 -15.12 -28.27 -6.34
C GLY A 247 -15.71 -28.55 -4.96
N ALA A 248 -16.73 -29.41 -4.90
CA ALA A 248 -17.38 -29.78 -3.64
C ALA A 248 -16.46 -30.53 -2.67
N ALA A 249 -15.38 -31.16 -3.16
CA ALA A 249 -14.40 -31.84 -2.32
C ALA A 249 -13.42 -30.87 -1.62
N GLY A 250 -13.49 -29.56 -1.93
CA GLY A 250 -12.69 -28.53 -1.29
C GLY A 250 -11.45 -28.13 -2.08
N GLN A 251 -10.53 -27.45 -1.41
CA GLN A 251 -9.30 -26.91 -1.98
C GLN A 251 -8.07 -27.50 -1.30
N THR A 252 -7.07 -27.85 -2.09
CA THR A 252 -5.77 -28.32 -1.61
C THR A 252 -4.69 -27.35 -2.07
N LEU A 253 -3.99 -26.74 -1.13
CA LEU A 253 -2.76 -26.01 -1.40
C LEU A 253 -1.61 -27.01 -1.52
N VAL A 254 -0.98 -27.09 -2.69
CA VAL A 254 0.08 -28.05 -2.98
C VAL A 254 1.42 -27.34 -2.84
N ALA A 255 2.14 -27.65 -1.76
CA ALA A 255 3.47 -27.16 -1.47
C ALA A 255 4.51 -28.15 -2.00
N THR A 256 5.25 -27.72 -3.02
CA THR A 256 6.39 -28.47 -3.56
C THR A 256 7.67 -27.65 -3.36
N GLY A 257 8.82 -28.30 -3.46
CA GLY A 257 10.10 -27.59 -3.39
C GLY A 257 10.75 -27.57 -2.00
N PRO A 258 11.81 -26.77 -1.81
CA PRO A 258 12.67 -26.86 -0.65
C PRO A 258 11.98 -26.41 0.64
N PHE A 259 12.24 -27.10 1.74
CA PHE A 259 11.93 -26.60 3.08
C PHE A 259 13.00 -27.06 4.09
N PRO A 260 13.40 -26.24 5.08
CA PRO A 260 14.47 -26.62 5.99
C PRO A 260 14.09 -27.81 6.89
N ARG A 261 15.01 -28.78 7.04
CA ARG A 261 14.82 -29.93 7.96
C ARG A 261 14.73 -29.47 9.42
N GLY A 262 13.84 -30.09 10.20
CA GLY A 262 13.68 -29.74 11.63
C GLY A 262 13.08 -28.36 11.88
N CYS A 263 12.47 -27.75 10.87
CA CYS A 263 11.92 -26.41 10.94
C CYS A 263 10.42 -26.45 11.23
N ALA A 264 9.99 -25.62 12.19
CA ALA A 264 8.59 -25.38 12.50
C ALA A 264 8.26 -23.89 12.32
N ARG A 265 7.25 -23.61 11.49
CA ARG A 265 6.77 -22.27 11.17
C ARG A 265 5.25 -22.25 11.09
N THR A 266 4.67 -21.10 11.40
CA THR A 266 3.29 -20.78 11.03
C THR A 266 3.39 -19.60 10.07
N GLN A 267 2.77 -19.74 8.91
CA GLN A 267 2.79 -18.72 7.86
C GLN A 267 1.38 -18.49 7.32
N GLY A 268 0.98 -17.23 7.25
CA GLY A 268 -0.25 -16.81 6.56
C GLY A 268 -0.05 -16.83 5.06
N PHE A 269 -0.92 -17.56 4.34
CA PHE A 269 -0.97 -17.57 2.88
C PHE A 269 -2.29 -16.98 2.39
N ASN A 270 -2.24 -16.18 1.33
CA ASN A 270 -3.42 -15.61 0.68
C ASN A 270 -3.95 -16.48 -0.49
N SER A 271 -3.47 -17.71 -0.62
CA SER A 271 -3.66 -18.56 -1.81
C SER A 271 -5.00 -19.30 -1.86
N PHE A 272 -5.70 -19.44 -0.73
CA PHE A 272 -7.02 -20.09 -0.72
C PHE A 272 -8.11 -19.18 -1.30
N ASP A 273 -9.14 -19.77 -1.90
CA ASP A 273 -10.27 -18.96 -2.37
C ASP A 273 -11.03 -18.37 -1.19
N ARG A 274 -11.19 -17.05 -1.21
CA ARG A 274 -11.74 -16.30 -0.09
C ARG A 274 -13.21 -16.62 0.18
N ALA A 275 -13.99 -16.98 -0.84
CA ALA A 275 -15.38 -17.39 -0.63
C ALA A 275 -15.43 -18.75 0.07
N ARG A 276 -14.56 -19.68 -0.32
CA ARG A 276 -14.42 -20.99 0.35
C ARG A 276 -13.97 -20.86 1.79
N VAL A 277 -12.99 -20.00 2.08
CA VAL A 277 -12.52 -19.73 3.44
C VAL A 277 -13.65 -19.15 4.30
N ALA A 278 -14.35 -18.12 3.82
CA ALA A 278 -15.46 -17.52 4.55
C ALA A 278 -16.59 -18.52 4.82
N ALA A 279 -16.98 -19.31 3.82
CA ALA A 279 -18.00 -20.35 3.96
C ALA A 279 -17.59 -21.45 4.96
N ALA A 280 -16.35 -21.94 4.88
CA ALA A 280 -15.83 -22.96 5.79
C ALA A 280 -15.79 -22.44 7.23
N ALA A 281 -15.32 -21.20 7.44
CA ALA A 281 -15.27 -20.58 8.76
C ALA A 281 -16.67 -20.37 9.35
N VAL A 282 -17.60 -19.76 8.59
CA VAL A 282 -18.98 -19.52 9.04
C VAL A 282 -19.67 -20.84 9.39
N ARG A 283 -19.59 -21.85 8.53
CA ARG A 283 -20.26 -23.14 8.75
C ARG A 283 -19.70 -23.88 9.96
N THR A 284 -18.38 -23.88 10.11
CA THR A 284 -17.72 -24.57 11.23
C THR A 284 -18.08 -23.90 12.55
N ILE A 285 -17.89 -22.58 12.64
CA ILE A 285 -18.17 -21.83 13.86
C ILE A 285 -19.66 -21.88 14.21
N TRP A 286 -20.56 -21.75 13.23
CA TRP A 286 -22.00 -21.84 13.47
C TRP A 286 -22.41 -23.22 14.00
N ALA A 287 -21.83 -24.30 13.45
CA ALA A 287 -22.08 -25.66 13.91
C ALA A 287 -21.55 -25.90 15.33
N GLU A 288 -20.35 -25.40 15.66
CA GLU A 288 -19.78 -25.46 17.02
C GLU A 288 -20.64 -24.72 18.04
N LEU A 289 -21.29 -23.63 17.63
CA LEU A 289 -22.27 -22.90 18.43
C LEU A 289 -23.65 -23.59 18.52
N GLY A 290 -23.80 -24.78 17.93
CA GLY A 290 -25.01 -25.60 17.95
C GLY A 290 -26.07 -25.19 16.92
N GLY A 291 -25.68 -24.45 15.88
CA GLY A 291 -26.55 -24.06 14.78
C GLY A 291 -26.46 -25.00 13.57
N THR A 292 -27.48 -24.99 12.72
CA THR A 292 -27.47 -25.65 11.41
C THR A 292 -27.65 -24.62 10.29
N LEU A 293 -26.96 -24.85 9.18
CA LEU A 293 -26.99 -23.97 8.01
C LEU A 293 -27.16 -24.82 6.75
N ALA A 294 -28.25 -24.62 6.02
CA ALA A 294 -28.52 -25.30 4.77
C ALA A 294 -27.39 -25.09 3.75
N ALA A 295 -27.27 -25.98 2.76
CA ALA A 295 -26.32 -25.81 1.65
C ALA A 295 -26.68 -24.61 0.76
N GLY A 296 -25.81 -24.26 -0.18
CA GLY A 296 -26.07 -23.22 -1.18
C GLY A 296 -25.34 -21.90 -0.92
N ASP A 297 -24.04 -21.96 -0.67
CA ASP A 297 -23.21 -20.76 -0.51
C ASP A 297 -23.09 -20.02 -1.83
N ILE A 298 -23.41 -18.73 -1.82
CA ILE A 298 -23.31 -17.85 -3.00
C ILE A 298 -22.57 -16.56 -2.65
N GLU A 299 -21.93 -15.97 -3.66
CA GLU A 299 -21.45 -14.60 -3.61
C GLU A 299 -22.48 -13.67 -4.24
N GLY A 300 -22.80 -12.56 -3.59
CA GLY A 300 -23.80 -11.62 -4.11
C GLY A 300 -24.15 -10.52 -3.14
N ALA A 301 -24.81 -9.48 -3.65
CA ALA A 301 -25.37 -8.45 -2.77
C ALA A 301 -26.44 -9.05 -1.86
N ALA A 302 -26.53 -8.56 -0.62
CA ALA A 302 -27.58 -9.00 0.29
C ALA A 302 -28.98 -8.80 -0.32
N PRO A 303 -29.91 -9.74 -0.12
CA PRO A 303 -31.31 -9.55 -0.47
C PRO A 303 -31.89 -8.27 0.15
N ALA A 304 -32.80 -7.60 -0.55
CA ALA A 304 -33.44 -6.37 -0.05
C ALA A 304 -34.27 -6.60 1.22
N SER A 305 -34.71 -7.84 1.47
CA SER A 305 -35.43 -8.28 2.66
C SER A 305 -34.51 -8.64 3.84
N ALA A 306 -33.19 -8.69 3.63
CA ALA A 306 -32.23 -8.98 4.69
C ALA A 306 -32.06 -7.78 5.64
N HIS A 307 -32.01 -8.05 6.93
CA HIS A 307 -31.80 -7.03 7.96
C HIS A 307 -30.65 -7.41 8.90
N VAL A 308 -29.95 -6.40 9.41
CA VAL A 308 -28.78 -6.57 10.29
C VAL A 308 -29.23 -7.14 11.63
N VAL A 309 -28.57 -8.21 12.06
CA VAL A 309 -28.76 -8.86 13.35
C VAL A 309 -27.57 -8.70 14.28
N ALA A 310 -26.36 -8.54 13.72
CA ALA A 310 -25.14 -8.28 14.46
C ALA A 310 -24.19 -7.43 13.60
N ARG A 311 -23.36 -6.62 14.25
CA ARG A 311 -22.39 -5.75 13.57
C ARG A 311 -21.11 -5.65 14.37
N HIS A 312 -19.99 -5.85 13.68
CA HIS A 312 -18.65 -5.63 14.19
C HIS A 312 -18.10 -4.34 13.58
N GLU A 313 -17.48 -3.50 14.40
CA GLU A 313 -16.79 -2.29 13.95
C GLU A 313 -15.30 -2.41 14.25
N GLY A 314 -14.48 -2.27 13.21
CA GLY A 314 -13.03 -2.28 13.36
C GLY A 314 -12.49 -1.01 14.02
N ARG A 315 -11.18 -0.96 14.23
CA ARG A 315 -10.44 0.20 14.76
C ARG A 315 -10.57 1.44 13.86
N THR A 316 -10.17 2.57 14.43
CA THR A 316 -10.25 3.86 13.74
C THR A 316 -9.29 3.92 12.56
N LEU A 317 -9.58 4.76 11.57
CA LEU A 317 -8.67 5.03 10.45
C LEU A 317 -7.29 5.48 10.95
N ALA A 318 -7.21 6.27 12.01
CA ALA A 318 -5.93 6.67 12.60
C ALA A 318 -5.10 5.46 13.07
N ASP A 319 -5.72 4.45 13.69
CA ASP A 319 -5.05 3.23 14.12
C ASP A 319 -4.64 2.36 12.93
N VAL A 320 -5.50 2.23 11.92
CA VAL A 320 -5.18 1.54 10.65
C VAL A 320 -3.97 2.19 9.98
N LEU A 321 -3.95 3.53 9.90
CA LEU A 321 -2.87 4.27 9.26
C LEU A 321 -1.56 4.21 10.05
N ARG A 322 -1.63 4.05 11.38
CA ARG A 322 -0.44 3.81 12.20
C ARG A 322 0.29 2.57 11.71
N GLU A 323 -0.39 1.44 11.60
CA GLU A 323 0.21 0.20 11.08
C GLU A 323 0.62 0.35 9.61
N THR A 324 -0.27 0.93 8.79
CA THR A 324 -0.03 1.17 7.36
C THR A 324 1.27 1.94 7.10
N LEU A 325 1.56 2.99 7.89
CA LEU A 325 2.73 3.83 7.67
C LEU A 325 3.96 3.36 8.47
N LYS A 326 3.80 2.85 9.70
CA LYS A 326 4.89 2.31 10.53
C LYS A 326 5.52 1.07 9.91
N ASP A 327 4.67 0.11 9.59
CA ASP A 327 5.09 -1.22 9.12
C ASP A 327 5.06 -1.28 7.58
N SER A 328 4.54 -0.24 6.94
CA SER A 328 4.47 -0.10 5.49
C SER A 328 3.52 -1.11 4.82
N ASP A 329 2.46 -1.50 5.51
CA ASP A 329 1.52 -2.53 5.08
C ASP A 329 0.80 -2.17 3.77
N ASN A 330 1.00 -2.97 2.71
CA ASN A 330 0.36 -2.72 1.41
C ASN A 330 -1.14 -3.07 1.41
N PRO A 331 -1.59 -4.21 1.94
CA PRO A 331 -3.02 -4.53 1.99
C PRO A 331 -3.87 -3.43 2.66
N LEU A 332 -3.46 -2.89 3.80
CA LEU A 332 -4.18 -1.83 4.50
C LEU A 332 -4.19 -0.51 3.71
N ALA A 333 -3.08 -0.15 3.05
CA ALA A 333 -3.05 1.01 2.16
C ALA A 333 -4.03 0.86 0.99
N ARG A 334 -4.01 -0.29 0.32
CA ARG A 334 -4.90 -0.59 -0.82
C ARG A 334 -6.36 -0.68 -0.37
N LEU A 335 -6.63 -1.23 0.81
CA LEU A 335 -7.98 -1.28 1.39
C LEU A 335 -8.50 0.15 1.68
N THR A 336 -7.64 1.00 2.25
CA THR A 336 -7.96 2.42 2.50
C THR A 336 -8.21 3.17 1.19
N TYR A 337 -7.40 2.93 0.16
CA TYR A 337 -7.60 3.47 -1.19
C TYR A 337 -8.96 3.06 -1.77
N LEU A 338 -9.33 1.78 -1.66
CA LEU A 338 -10.64 1.32 -2.12
C LEU A 338 -11.81 1.91 -1.30
N ARG A 339 -11.63 2.11 0.01
CA ARG A 339 -12.64 2.78 0.85
C ARG A 339 -12.89 4.23 0.40
N LEU A 340 -11.86 4.97 -0.01
CA LEU A 340 -12.02 6.30 -0.61
C LEU A 340 -12.91 6.24 -1.87
N GLY A 341 -12.62 5.30 -2.77
CA GLY A 341 -13.40 5.12 -4.00
C GLY A 341 -14.84 4.71 -3.72
N ALA A 342 -15.06 3.79 -2.79
CA ALA A 342 -16.38 3.25 -2.48
C ALA A 342 -17.38 4.30 -1.97
N GLN A 343 -16.89 5.39 -1.34
CA GLN A 343 -17.76 6.49 -0.90
C GLN A 343 -18.39 7.29 -2.04
N VAL A 344 -17.74 7.34 -3.21
CA VAL A 344 -18.12 8.23 -4.31
C VAL A 344 -18.33 7.49 -5.63
N ALA A 345 -18.19 6.16 -5.64
CA ALA A 345 -18.35 5.35 -6.83
C ALA A 345 -19.80 5.42 -7.33
N ALA A 346 -19.98 5.73 -8.60
CA ALA A 346 -21.26 5.61 -9.26
C ALA A 346 -21.66 4.12 -9.40
N PRO A 347 -22.96 3.80 -9.55
CA PRO A 347 -23.38 2.42 -9.81
C PRO A 347 -22.66 1.81 -11.00
N GLY A 348 -21.90 0.74 -10.76
CA GLY A 348 -21.14 0.01 -11.78
C GLY A 348 -19.74 0.58 -12.09
N GLU A 349 -19.32 1.68 -11.46
CA GLU A 349 -17.96 2.22 -11.57
C GLU A 349 -16.95 1.30 -10.88
N ASP A 350 -15.75 1.14 -11.46
CA ASP A 350 -14.62 0.48 -10.80
C ASP A 350 -14.16 1.31 -9.60
N THR A 351 -14.05 0.67 -8.43
CA THR A 351 -13.75 1.37 -7.18
C THR A 351 -12.35 1.99 -7.17
N ARG A 352 -11.37 1.42 -7.88
CA ARG A 352 -10.02 2.01 -7.97
C ARG A 352 -10.02 3.27 -8.84
N ALA A 353 -10.80 3.28 -9.92
CA ALA A 353 -10.98 4.48 -10.74
C ALA A 353 -11.67 5.61 -9.95
N ALA A 354 -12.67 5.26 -9.14
CA ALA A 354 -13.31 6.22 -8.24
C ALA A 354 -12.33 6.76 -7.19
N ALA A 355 -11.46 5.90 -6.62
CA ALA A 355 -10.43 6.32 -5.66
C ALA A 355 -9.40 7.26 -6.28
N GLU A 356 -8.91 6.95 -7.49
CA GLU A 356 -7.99 7.83 -8.24
C GLU A 356 -8.62 9.22 -8.45
N ARG A 357 -9.90 9.24 -8.81
CA ARG A 357 -10.65 10.48 -8.99
C ARG A 357 -10.73 11.31 -7.70
N VAL A 358 -10.90 10.68 -6.53
CA VAL A 358 -10.89 11.37 -5.24
C VAL A 358 -9.53 11.99 -4.94
N GLU A 359 -8.44 11.24 -5.10
CA GLU A 359 -7.08 11.74 -4.83
C GLU A 359 -6.72 12.89 -5.79
N ARG A 360 -7.02 12.76 -7.09
CA ARG A 360 -6.80 13.84 -8.06
C ARG A 360 -7.62 15.09 -7.75
N ALA A 361 -8.89 14.93 -7.35
CA ALA A 361 -9.73 16.05 -6.93
C ALA A 361 -9.16 16.74 -5.69
N TRP A 362 -8.71 15.97 -4.70
CA TRP A 362 -8.09 16.51 -3.49
C TRP A 362 -6.80 17.30 -3.80
N LEU A 363 -5.94 16.78 -4.68
CA LEU A 363 -4.74 17.50 -5.13
C LEU A 363 -5.10 18.83 -5.82
N ALA A 364 -6.12 18.82 -6.69
CA ALA A 364 -6.60 20.03 -7.36
C ALA A 364 -7.17 21.08 -6.38
N GLU A 365 -7.94 20.65 -5.37
CA GLU A 365 -8.47 21.52 -4.30
C GLU A 365 -7.33 22.22 -3.53
N HIS A 366 -6.21 21.53 -3.34
CA HIS A 366 -5.01 22.06 -2.68
C HIS A 366 -4.02 22.74 -3.64
N ARG A 367 -4.42 22.92 -4.92
CA ARG A 367 -3.60 23.54 -5.98
C ARG A 367 -2.27 22.83 -6.21
N ILE A 368 -2.24 21.52 -6.01
CA ILE A 368 -1.11 20.66 -6.32
C ILE A 368 -1.30 20.13 -7.74
N ASP A 369 -0.37 20.46 -8.64
CA ASP A 369 -0.40 19.97 -10.01
C ASP A 369 -0.18 18.45 -10.03
N ALA A 370 -1.14 17.71 -10.58
CA ALA A 370 -1.11 16.25 -10.71
C ALA A 370 -0.46 15.78 -12.03
N THR A 371 0.14 16.68 -12.82
CA THR A 371 0.88 16.32 -14.03
C THR A 371 1.99 15.30 -13.70
N GLY A 372 2.05 14.23 -14.48
CA GLY A 372 3.01 13.13 -14.27
C GLY A 372 2.67 12.17 -13.14
N LEU A 373 1.60 12.40 -12.36
CA LEU A 373 1.10 11.47 -11.36
C LEU A 373 0.45 10.26 -12.05
N VAL A 374 0.94 9.07 -11.71
CA VAL A 374 0.35 7.79 -12.12
C VAL A 374 -0.01 7.02 -10.86
N LEU A 375 -1.30 6.70 -10.73
CA LEU A 375 -1.86 5.93 -9.61
C LEU A 375 -2.32 4.56 -10.13
N ASP A 376 -2.22 3.54 -9.27
CA ASP A 376 -2.71 2.20 -9.58
C ASP A 376 -3.44 1.61 -8.37
N ASN A 377 -2.77 1.55 -7.21
CA ASN A 377 -3.31 0.86 -6.03
C ASN A 377 -3.14 1.63 -4.71
N GLY A 378 -2.54 2.83 -4.73
CA GLY A 378 -2.39 3.71 -3.57
C GLY A 378 -1.32 3.28 -2.56
N SER A 379 -0.69 2.12 -2.77
CA SER A 379 0.31 1.59 -1.83
C SER A 379 1.76 1.84 -2.26
N GLY A 380 2.02 2.15 -3.52
CA GLY A 380 3.38 2.24 -4.03
C GLY A 380 3.98 0.90 -4.45
N LEU A 381 3.20 -0.19 -4.38
CA LEU A 381 3.66 -1.52 -4.78
C LEU A 381 3.78 -1.65 -6.30
N SER A 382 3.00 -0.86 -7.05
CA SER A 382 3.00 -0.95 -8.50
C SER A 382 4.25 -0.31 -9.12
N ARG A 383 4.86 -1.01 -10.09
CA ARG A 383 6.03 -0.50 -10.83
C ARG A 383 5.66 0.62 -11.81
N SER A 384 4.37 0.80 -12.13
CA SER A 384 3.89 1.86 -13.01
C SER A 384 3.65 3.19 -12.29
N GLU A 385 3.44 3.17 -10.97
CA GLU A 385 3.14 4.37 -10.19
C GLU A 385 4.26 5.41 -10.28
N ARG A 386 3.87 6.68 -10.36
CA ARG A 386 4.78 7.83 -10.48
C ARG A 386 4.26 8.98 -9.65
N ILE A 387 5.16 9.64 -8.93
CA ILE A 387 4.92 10.91 -8.25
C ILE A 387 6.22 11.72 -8.24
N THR A 388 6.13 13.03 -8.08
CA THR A 388 7.29 13.92 -7.98
C THR A 388 7.60 14.24 -6.50
N ALA A 389 8.86 14.56 -6.20
CA ALA A 389 9.22 15.02 -4.86
C ALA A 389 8.53 16.34 -4.50
N ALA A 390 8.25 17.20 -5.50
CA ALA A 390 7.46 18.41 -5.33
C ALA A 390 6.01 18.12 -4.91
N GLN A 391 5.35 17.13 -5.52
CA GLN A 391 4.00 16.69 -5.14
C GLN A 391 3.98 16.12 -3.72
N GLU A 392 4.94 15.25 -3.35
CA GLU A 392 5.00 14.70 -1.98
C GLU A 392 5.23 15.79 -0.93
N ALA A 393 6.12 16.75 -1.20
CA ALA A 393 6.35 17.86 -0.27
C ALA A 393 5.13 18.80 -0.16
N ALA A 394 4.44 19.07 -1.27
CA ALA A 394 3.23 19.87 -1.26
C ALA A 394 2.06 19.17 -0.55
N LEU A 395 1.95 17.85 -0.70
CA LEU A 395 1.01 17.00 0.02
C LEU A 395 1.23 17.06 1.53
N LEU A 396 2.48 16.89 1.97
CA LEU A 396 2.85 16.98 3.39
C LEU A 396 2.55 18.37 3.95
N LEU A 397 2.80 19.42 3.17
CA LEU A 397 2.49 20.79 3.56
C LEU A 397 0.99 21.02 3.74
N ALA A 398 0.19 20.57 2.77
CA ALA A 398 -1.26 20.65 2.84
C ALA A 398 -1.81 19.86 4.04
N SER A 399 -1.25 18.68 4.32
CA SER A 399 -1.64 17.90 5.50
C SER A 399 -1.25 18.57 6.81
N HIS A 400 -0.05 19.14 6.90
CA HIS A 400 0.40 19.87 8.08
C HIS A 400 -0.51 21.06 8.41
N ASP A 401 -0.91 21.82 7.39
CA ASP A 401 -1.80 22.97 7.52
C ASP A 401 -3.28 22.55 7.79
N GLY A 402 -3.62 21.27 7.60
CA GLY A 402 -4.96 20.71 7.76
C GLY A 402 -5.26 20.20 9.17
N LEU A 403 -6.55 19.99 9.47
CA LEU A 403 -7.02 19.51 10.79
C LEU A 403 -6.50 18.12 11.16
N HIS A 404 -6.15 17.31 10.17
CA HIS A 404 -5.67 15.93 10.33
C HIS A 404 -4.13 15.81 10.42
N GLY A 405 -3.41 16.93 10.39
CA GLY A 405 -1.95 16.96 10.46
C GLY A 405 -1.36 16.23 11.67
N PRO A 406 -1.90 16.40 12.90
CA PRO A 406 -1.45 15.68 14.09
C PRO A 406 -1.59 14.15 13.95
N GLU A 407 -2.69 13.67 13.38
CA GLU A 407 -2.93 12.25 13.14
C GLU A 407 -1.93 11.67 12.13
N LEU A 408 -1.67 12.35 11.01
CA LEU A 408 -0.63 11.91 10.08
C LEU A 408 0.75 11.89 10.77
N LEU A 409 1.12 12.94 11.49
CA LEU A 409 2.42 13.02 12.17
C LEU A 409 2.61 11.87 13.17
N GLY A 410 1.53 11.46 13.85
CA GLY A 410 1.53 10.36 14.81
C GLY A 410 1.75 8.97 14.18
N THR A 411 1.42 8.80 12.91
CA THR A 411 1.50 7.50 12.20
C THR A 411 2.84 7.28 11.50
N LEU A 412 3.65 8.31 11.26
CA LEU A 412 4.95 8.19 10.58
C LEU A 412 6.02 7.51 11.45
N PRO A 413 6.84 6.58 10.90
CA PRO A 413 8.02 6.01 11.57
C PRO A 413 8.96 7.07 12.14
N VAL A 414 9.47 6.83 13.35
CA VAL A 414 10.44 7.69 14.03
C VAL A 414 11.85 7.13 13.81
N ALA A 415 12.75 7.98 13.29
CA ALA A 415 14.13 7.64 13.01
C ALA A 415 14.84 7.00 14.21
N GLY A 416 15.36 5.77 14.04
CA GLY A 416 16.08 5.02 15.06
C GLY A 416 15.23 4.45 16.19
N VAL A 417 13.89 4.56 16.12
CA VAL A 417 12.99 4.18 17.22
C VAL A 417 12.01 3.09 16.80
N ASP A 418 11.23 3.28 15.73
CA ASP A 418 10.15 2.35 15.38
C ASP A 418 9.92 2.22 13.87
N GLY A 419 9.04 1.27 13.51
CA GLY A 419 8.66 0.97 12.13
C GLY A 419 9.85 0.66 11.23
N THR A 420 9.71 1.00 9.95
CA THR A 420 10.77 0.82 8.94
C THR A 420 12.04 1.64 9.18
N LEU A 421 12.07 2.53 10.18
CA LEU A 421 13.25 3.29 10.58
C LEU A 421 13.87 2.84 11.90
N ALA A 422 13.34 1.79 12.55
CA ALA A 422 13.84 1.30 13.83
C ALA A 422 15.34 0.97 13.83
N HIS A 423 15.91 0.61 12.67
CA HIS A 423 17.32 0.28 12.47
C HIS A 423 18.11 1.27 11.59
N ARG A 424 17.50 2.40 11.21
CA ARG A 424 18.12 3.43 10.37
C ARG A 424 18.24 4.75 11.14
N LEU A 425 19.19 5.60 10.75
CA LEU A 425 19.40 6.91 11.40
C LEU A 425 19.53 6.82 12.93
N LYS A 426 20.28 5.83 13.45
CA LYS A 426 20.41 5.58 14.91
C LYS A 426 21.39 6.49 15.66
N ASN A 427 22.37 7.02 14.95
CA ASN A 427 23.49 7.77 15.54
C ASN A 427 23.66 9.14 14.89
N GLY A 428 22.56 9.69 14.36
CA GLY A 428 22.55 10.91 13.57
C GLY A 428 21.76 12.03 14.25
N PRO A 429 21.88 13.27 13.78
CA PRO A 429 21.07 14.40 14.25
C PRO A 429 19.55 14.19 14.06
N ALA A 430 19.14 13.32 13.14
CA ALA A 430 17.74 12.98 12.91
C ALA A 430 17.15 11.98 13.95
N THR A 431 17.99 11.26 14.71
CA THR A 431 17.57 10.19 15.62
C THR A 431 16.55 10.66 16.64
N GLY A 432 15.43 9.94 16.77
CA GLY A 432 14.35 10.24 17.71
C GLY A 432 13.54 11.50 17.41
N ARG A 433 13.87 12.22 16.32
CA ARG A 433 13.28 13.52 15.97
C ARG A 433 12.58 13.47 14.62
N ALA A 434 13.22 12.88 13.60
CA ALA A 434 12.66 12.78 12.27
C ALA A 434 11.53 11.75 12.22
N ARG A 435 10.45 12.12 11.52
CA ARG A 435 9.26 11.31 11.29
C ARG A 435 9.04 11.16 9.80
N LEU A 436 9.35 10.00 9.24
CA LEU A 436 9.48 9.82 7.79
C LEU A 436 8.88 8.48 7.36
N LYS A 437 8.08 8.50 6.30
CA LYS A 437 7.69 7.30 5.59
C LYS A 437 8.81 6.87 4.65
N THR A 438 9.12 5.57 4.66
CA THR A 438 10.06 4.95 3.71
C THR A 438 9.34 4.28 2.55
N GLY A 439 10.03 4.14 1.43
CA GLY A 439 9.64 3.27 0.31
C GLY A 439 10.82 2.42 -0.16
N THR A 440 10.58 1.16 -0.54
CA THR A 440 11.58 0.30 -1.17
C THR A 440 10.92 -0.64 -2.18
N LEU A 441 11.45 -0.64 -3.39
CA LEU A 441 11.32 -1.63 -4.46
C LEU A 441 12.74 -1.98 -4.95
N ASN A 442 12.88 -2.97 -5.82
CA ASN A 442 14.20 -3.40 -6.34
C ASN A 442 15.04 -2.23 -6.88
N ASN A 443 14.42 -1.35 -7.67
CA ASN A 443 15.08 -0.24 -8.37
C ASN A 443 14.60 1.16 -7.94
N ALA A 444 13.87 1.26 -6.82
CA ALA A 444 13.36 2.53 -6.31
C ALA A 444 13.33 2.55 -4.79
N ILE A 445 13.73 3.67 -4.19
CA ILE A 445 13.58 3.94 -2.77
C ILE A 445 13.08 5.36 -2.55
N GLY A 446 12.38 5.57 -1.44
CA GLY A 446 11.83 6.87 -1.08
C GLY A 446 11.91 7.15 0.42
N LEU A 447 11.95 8.43 0.78
CA LEU A 447 11.92 8.92 2.15
C LEU A 447 11.20 10.27 2.18
N ALA A 448 10.05 10.37 2.86
CA ALA A 448 9.27 11.60 2.91
C ALA A 448 8.56 11.81 4.25
N GLY A 449 8.49 13.05 4.74
CA GLY A 449 7.86 13.42 6.01
C GLY A 449 8.48 14.68 6.63
N TYR A 450 8.64 14.68 7.95
CA TYR A 450 9.03 15.85 8.75
C TYR A 450 10.35 15.64 9.48
N VAL A 451 11.25 16.62 9.40
CA VAL A 451 12.58 16.58 10.04
C VAL A 451 12.83 17.89 10.79
N PRO A 452 12.89 17.86 12.14
CA PRO A 452 13.34 19.02 12.91
C PRO A 452 14.84 19.29 12.71
N ASP A 453 15.20 20.55 12.47
CA ASP A 453 16.60 20.99 12.31
C ASP A 453 17.34 21.16 13.65
N ALA A 454 18.57 21.69 13.66
CA ALA A 454 19.35 21.84 14.88
C ALA A 454 18.73 22.84 15.87
N HIS A 455 17.92 23.76 15.35
CA HIS A 455 17.17 24.77 16.11
C HIS A 455 15.74 24.33 16.46
N GLY A 456 15.32 23.14 16.02
CA GLY A 456 13.99 22.61 16.26
C GLY A 456 12.93 23.14 15.30
N ARG A 457 13.31 23.91 14.27
CA ARG A 457 12.37 24.28 13.21
C ARG A 457 12.06 23.03 12.41
N THR A 458 10.77 22.80 12.13
CA THR A 458 10.35 21.62 11.39
C THR A 458 10.48 21.86 9.90
N TRP A 459 11.15 20.92 9.22
CA TRP A 459 11.26 20.88 7.77
C TRP A 459 10.35 19.81 7.20
N ILE A 460 9.82 20.07 6.01
CA ILE A 460 9.31 19.02 5.12
C ILE A 460 10.47 18.48 4.32
N VAL A 461 10.52 17.17 4.15
CA VAL A 461 11.50 16.48 3.32
C VAL A 461 10.75 15.46 2.45
N ALA A 462 11.03 15.45 1.15
CA ALA A 462 10.65 14.40 0.22
C ALA A 462 11.83 14.09 -0.68
N ALA A 463 12.29 12.84 -0.67
CA ALA A 463 13.43 12.39 -1.45
C ALA A 463 13.14 11.04 -2.11
N LEU A 464 13.31 10.99 -3.43
CA LEU A 464 13.04 9.81 -4.28
C LEU A 464 14.31 9.45 -5.04
N LEU A 465 14.65 8.16 -5.08
CA LEU A 465 15.82 7.67 -5.80
C LEU A 465 15.44 6.44 -6.64
N ASN A 466 15.62 6.54 -7.96
CA ASN A 466 15.37 5.46 -8.91
C ASN A 466 16.66 5.06 -9.61
N ASP A 467 17.17 3.87 -9.30
CA ASP A 467 18.41 3.33 -9.84
C ASP A 467 18.39 1.79 -9.72
N PRO A 468 18.99 1.02 -10.64
CA PRO A 468 19.11 -0.42 -10.49
C PRO A 468 19.76 -0.90 -9.17
N GLN A 469 20.55 -0.04 -8.51
CA GLN A 469 21.20 -0.29 -7.23
C GLN A 469 20.48 0.40 -6.04
N ALA A 470 19.31 1.00 -6.24
CA ALA A 470 18.60 1.78 -5.24
C ALA A 470 18.36 1.01 -3.93
N SER A 471 17.77 -0.18 -3.99
CA SER A 471 17.50 -1.01 -2.80
C SER A 471 18.77 -1.46 -2.06
N ARG A 472 19.86 -1.69 -2.80
CA ARG A 472 21.12 -2.24 -2.29
C ARG A 472 22.05 -1.19 -1.70
N LYS A 473 22.12 0.00 -2.33
CA LYS A 473 23.12 1.04 -2.00
C LYS A 473 22.53 2.43 -1.75
N GLY A 474 21.30 2.70 -2.20
CA GLY A 474 20.71 4.04 -2.15
C GLY A 474 20.25 4.49 -0.77
N ARG A 475 20.01 3.57 0.19
CA ARG A 475 19.45 3.94 1.51
C ARG A 475 20.32 4.96 2.25
N ALA A 476 21.64 4.82 2.16
CA ALA A 476 22.59 5.77 2.76
C ALA A 476 22.50 7.18 2.16
N VAL A 477 22.11 7.29 0.88
CA VAL A 477 21.89 8.59 0.21
C VAL A 477 20.69 9.30 0.82
N LEU A 478 19.56 8.61 0.99
CA LEU A 478 18.36 9.20 1.59
C LEU A 478 18.55 9.51 3.08
N ASP A 479 19.29 8.66 3.80
CA ASP A 479 19.65 8.93 5.20
C ASP A 479 20.52 10.20 5.32
N ALA A 480 21.47 10.41 4.39
CA ALA A 480 22.28 11.62 4.35
C ALA A 480 21.45 12.89 4.09
N VAL A 481 20.35 12.80 3.32
CA VAL A 481 19.40 13.92 3.15
C VAL A 481 18.74 14.27 4.49
N ALA A 482 18.19 13.28 5.19
CA ALA A 482 17.52 13.51 6.48
C ALA A 482 18.50 14.07 7.53
N ASP A 483 19.71 13.52 7.63
CA ASP A 483 20.72 14.00 8.56
C ASP A 483 21.27 15.38 8.18
N TRP A 484 21.34 15.72 6.88
CA TRP A 484 21.71 17.07 6.45
C TRP A 484 20.67 18.10 6.88
N VAL A 485 19.37 17.81 6.69
CA VAL A 485 18.27 18.67 7.14
C VAL A 485 18.30 18.84 8.66
N ALA A 486 18.50 17.75 9.40
CA ALA A 486 18.55 17.80 10.87
C ALA A 486 19.73 18.62 11.44
N ARG A 487 20.71 19.00 10.61
CA ARG A 487 21.84 19.88 10.98
C ARG A 487 21.63 21.36 10.64
N GLN A 488 20.59 21.70 9.88
CA GLN A 488 20.35 23.08 9.43
C GLN A 488 19.98 24.03 10.57
#